data_AF-A0A0L0NHC0-F1
#
_entry.id   AF-A0A0L0NHC0-F1
#
_cell.length_a   1.000
_cell.length_b   1.000
_cell.length_c   1.000
_cell.angle_alpha   90.00
_cell.angle_beta   90.00
_cell.angle_gamma   90.00
#
_symmetry.space_group_name_H-M   'P 1'
#
loop_
_entity.id
_entity.type
_entity.pdbx_description
1 polymer ?
#
loop_
_entity_poly.entity_id
_entity_poly.type
_entity_poly.pdbx_seq_one_letter_code
_entity_poly.pdbx_strand_id
1 'polypeptide(L)'
;MPPRLRRSRPRYGRRERESTEPPDDQGASALDYLPCLEVKFSDIPRTDRGLVFGYNPNCDVVLPHQGISNYHFSLTFDNHHRLIVKDWGSLIGTQVTYNGEGEGTRRHFQWIIGGHDIPQRKKNIIITVQDPISF
;
A
#
# COMPACT_ATOMS: atom_id res chain seq x y z
N MET A 1 -59.95 26.11 -2.52
CA MET A 1 -59.63 24.79 -3.11
C MET A 1 -59.48 23.77 -1.98
N PRO A 2 -59.99 22.53 -2.14
CA PRO A 2 -60.11 21.57 -1.04
C PRO A 2 -58.77 20.89 -0.68
N PRO A 3 -58.64 20.36 0.55
CA PRO A 3 -57.44 19.64 0.99
C PRO A 3 -57.38 18.25 0.35
N ARG A 4 -56.23 17.88 -0.23
CA ARG A 4 -56.02 16.52 -0.76
C ARG A 4 -55.67 15.56 0.38
N LEU A 5 -56.52 14.54 0.54
CA LEU A 5 -56.41 13.40 1.43
C LEU A 5 -55.02 12.73 1.35
N ARG A 6 -54.42 12.49 2.51
CA ARG A 6 -53.22 11.66 2.70
C ARG A 6 -53.46 10.25 2.14
N ARG A 7 -52.74 9.90 1.08
CA ARG A 7 -52.59 8.52 0.63
C ARG A 7 -51.50 7.85 1.48
N SER A 8 -51.87 6.83 2.24
CA SER A 8 -50.97 5.98 3.00
C SER A 8 -49.92 5.35 2.07
N ARG A 9 -48.63 5.65 2.30
CA ARG A 9 -47.56 4.85 1.71
C ARG A 9 -47.55 3.49 2.41
N PRO A 10 -47.54 2.37 1.69
CA PRO A 10 -47.35 1.07 2.32
C PRO A 10 -45.98 1.10 3.00
N ARG A 11 -45.96 0.82 4.31
CA ARG A 11 -44.74 0.51 5.02
C ARG A 11 -44.28 -0.85 4.51
N TYR A 12 -43.52 -0.87 3.41
CA TYR A 12 -42.67 -2.02 3.14
C TYR A 12 -41.69 -2.09 4.30
N GLY A 13 -41.90 -3.05 5.18
CA GLY A 13 -41.02 -3.34 6.29
C GLY A 13 -39.62 -3.55 5.75
N ARG A 14 -38.71 -2.66 6.13
CA ARG A 14 -37.26 -2.84 5.95
C ARG A 14 -36.78 -3.88 6.96
N ARG A 15 -37.35 -5.08 6.93
CA ARG A 15 -36.97 -6.22 7.77
C ARG A 15 -37.32 -7.48 6.99
N GLU A 16 -36.41 -7.86 6.10
CA GLU A 16 -36.24 -9.23 5.55
C GLU A 16 -35.10 -9.25 4.52
N ARG A 17 -34.01 -8.54 4.79
CA ARG A 17 -32.70 -9.02 4.35
C ARG A 17 -32.05 -9.56 5.61
N GLU A 18 -32.28 -10.84 5.85
CA GLU A 18 -31.43 -11.60 6.75
C GLU A 18 -29.99 -11.40 6.27
N SER A 19 -29.10 -11.04 7.19
CA SER A 19 -27.71 -10.75 6.84
C SER A 19 -27.14 -11.99 6.18
N THR A 20 -26.76 -11.90 4.90
CA THR A 20 -26.01 -12.98 4.27
C THR A 20 -24.72 -13.15 5.06
N GLU A 21 -24.41 -14.38 5.47
CA GLU A 21 -23.12 -14.64 6.10
C GLU A 21 -22.01 -14.16 5.16
N PRO A 22 -21.02 -13.41 5.68
CA PRO A 22 -19.87 -13.04 4.86
C PRO A 22 -19.24 -14.33 4.32
N PRO A 23 -18.74 -14.33 3.08
CA PRO A 23 -18.10 -15.51 2.51
C PRO A 23 -17.02 -16.02 3.47
N ASP A 24 -16.93 -17.34 3.61
CA ASP A 24 -15.80 -17.99 4.28
C ASP A 24 -14.52 -17.43 3.65
N ASP A 25 -13.79 -16.63 4.41
CA ASP A 25 -12.60 -15.93 3.98
C ASP A 25 -11.41 -16.91 3.98
N GLN A 26 -11.49 -17.93 3.12
CA GLN A 26 -10.43 -18.93 2.93
C GLN A 26 -9.20 -18.35 2.22
N GLY A 27 -9.11 -17.03 2.11
CA GLY A 27 -8.08 -16.30 1.37
C GLY A 27 -7.47 -15.13 2.12
N ALA A 28 -8.06 -14.63 3.22
CA ALA A 28 -7.46 -13.53 3.95
C ALA A 28 -6.11 -13.91 4.54
N SER A 29 -5.10 -13.17 4.10
CA SER A 29 -3.79 -13.18 4.71
C SER A 29 -3.89 -12.46 6.05
N ALA A 30 -3.07 -12.85 7.04
CA ALA A 30 -2.90 -12.06 8.25
C ALA A 30 -2.50 -10.60 7.94
N LEU A 31 -1.90 -10.35 6.77
CA LEU A 31 -1.55 -9.03 6.27
C LEU A 31 -2.78 -8.14 6.00
N ASP A 32 -3.93 -8.71 5.63
CA ASP A 32 -5.14 -7.96 5.27
C ASP A 32 -5.76 -7.21 6.47
N TYR A 33 -5.40 -7.63 7.69
CA TYR A 33 -5.85 -7.02 8.95
C TYR A 33 -4.81 -6.10 9.59
N LEU A 34 -3.62 -5.96 9.00
CA LEU A 34 -2.58 -5.05 9.50
C LEU A 34 -2.83 -3.62 9.00
N PRO A 35 -2.39 -2.60 9.76
CA PRO A 35 -2.35 -1.23 9.25
C PRO A 35 -1.55 -1.19 7.93
N CYS A 36 -2.17 -0.73 6.85
CA CYS A 36 -1.53 -0.61 5.55
C CYS A 36 -1.38 0.85 5.13
N LEU A 37 -0.36 1.12 4.31
CA LEU A 37 -0.22 2.39 3.62
C LEU A 37 -0.87 2.26 2.24
N GLU A 38 -2.02 2.89 2.05
CA GLU A 38 -2.66 2.99 0.73
C GLU A 38 -2.04 4.15 -0.05
N VAL A 39 -1.50 3.85 -1.23
CA VAL A 39 -0.96 4.86 -2.16
C VAL A 39 -1.82 4.85 -3.42
N LYS A 40 -2.49 5.97 -3.70
CA LYS A 40 -3.29 6.14 -4.92
C LYS A 40 -2.51 6.94 -5.95
N PHE A 41 -2.82 6.73 -7.23
CA PHE A 41 -2.28 7.60 -8.29
C PHE A 41 -2.73 9.06 -8.18
N SER A 42 -3.79 9.34 -7.42
CA SER A 42 -4.22 10.69 -7.08
C SER A 42 -3.35 11.36 -6.01
N ASP A 43 -2.56 10.59 -5.27
CA ASP A 43 -1.67 11.09 -4.23
C ASP A 43 -0.38 11.58 -4.91
N ILE A 44 -0.38 12.86 -5.29
CA ILE A 44 0.72 13.48 -6.02
C ILE A 44 1.93 13.57 -5.10
N PRO A 45 3.07 12.94 -5.43
CA PRO A 45 4.27 13.02 -4.62
C PRO A 45 4.77 14.46 -4.49
N ARG A 46 5.35 14.80 -3.33
CA ARG A 46 5.87 16.16 -3.07
C ARG A 46 7.04 16.56 -3.96
N THR A 47 7.74 15.59 -4.54
CA THR A 47 8.97 15.82 -5.32
C THR A 47 8.99 14.95 -6.58
N ASP A 48 9.92 15.24 -7.49
CA ASP A 48 10.21 14.42 -8.67
C ASP A 48 10.84 13.05 -8.35
N ARG A 49 11.10 12.76 -7.07
CA ARG A 49 11.71 11.50 -6.61
C ARG A 49 10.70 10.37 -6.41
N GLY A 50 9.43 10.63 -6.68
CA GLY A 50 8.30 9.74 -6.37
C GLY A 50 7.91 9.83 -4.90
N LEU A 51 7.22 8.81 -4.40
CA LEU A 51 6.76 8.76 -3.00
C LEU A 51 7.96 8.43 -2.10
N VAL A 52 8.41 9.39 -1.31
CA VAL A 52 9.63 9.28 -0.50
C VAL A 52 9.32 8.81 0.92
N PHE A 53 10.08 7.83 1.38
CA PHE A 53 10.01 7.25 2.72
C PHE A 53 11.30 7.57 3.49
N GLY A 54 11.17 8.01 4.74
CA GLY A 54 12.34 8.30 5.57
C GLY A 54 12.02 8.95 6.90
N TYR A 55 13.04 9.22 7.70
CA TYR A 55 12.88 9.84 9.02
C TYR A 55 12.52 11.33 8.95
N ASN A 56 12.88 12.01 7.86
CA ASN A 56 12.69 13.46 7.74
C ASN A 56 11.18 13.81 7.60
N PRO A 57 10.66 14.82 8.33
CA PRO A 57 9.27 15.27 8.21
C PRO A 57 8.83 15.73 6.81
N ASN A 58 9.79 16.06 5.94
CA ASN A 58 9.52 16.45 4.55
C ASN A 58 9.22 15.26 3.63
N CYS A 59 9.47 14.02 4.06
CA CYS A 59 9.07 12.82 3.32
C CYS A 59 7.56 12.75 3.14
N ASP A 60 7.10 12.07 2.10
CA ASP A 60 5.68 11.77 1.93
C ASP A 60 5.19 10.80 2.99
N VAL A 61 6.05 9.83 3.35
CA VAL A 61 5.83 8.86 4.43
C VAL A 61 6.95 8.98 5.45
N VAL A 62 6.61 9.47 6.65
CA VAL A 62 7.57 9.64 7.74
C VAL A 62 7.67 8.35 8.56
N LEU A 63 8.89 7.85 8.69
CA LEU A 63 9.23 6.63 9.43
C LEU A 63 10.11 6.99 10.64
N PRO A 64 9.51 7.32 11.80
CA PRO A 64 10.23 7.85 12.96
C PRO A 64 10.93 6.74 13.76
N HIS A 65 11.77 5.94 13.11
CA HIS A 65 12.49 4.82 13.73
C HIS A 65 14.01 4.96 13.60
N GLN A 66 14.73 4.57 14.65
CA GLN A 66 16.19 4.65 14.68
C GLN A 66 16.81 3.70 13.65
N GLY A 67 17.75 4.22 12.85
CA GLY A 67 18.40 3.48 11.77
C GLY A 67 17.84 3.82 10.39
N ILE A 68 16.66 4.44 10.32
CA ILE A 68 16.11 4.96 9.07
C ILE A 68 16.80 6.28 8.69
N SER A 69 17.36 6.34 7.47
CA SER A 69 17.91 7.57 6.91
C SER A 69 16.84 8.65 6.70
N ASN A 70 17.25 9.92 6.71
CA ASN A 70 16.35 11.07 6.49
C ASN A 70 15.51 10.92 5.22
N TYR A 71 16.14 10.48 4.13
CA TYR A 71 15.49 10.07 2.88
C TYR A 71 16.02 8.66 2.58
N HIS A 72 15.22 7.64 2.87
CA HIS A 72 15.69 6.25 2.90
C HIS A 72 15.55 5.61 1.51
N PHE A 73 14.31 5.51 1.04
CA PHE A 73 13.98 4.98 -0.27
C PHE A 73 12.79 5.74 -0.87
N SER A 74 12.52 5.54 -2.15
CA SER A 74 11.29 5.99 -2.77
C SER A 74 10.64 4.92 -3.63
N LEU A 75 9.30 4.97 -3.70
CA LEU A 75 8.51 4.28 -4.71
C LEU A 75 8.32 5.22 -5.90
N THR A 76 8.83 4.84 -7.07
CA THR A 76 8.84 5.72 -8.26
C THR A 76 8.89 4.91 -9.55
N PHE A 77 8.96 5.59 -10.70
CA PHE A 77 9.19 4.95 -11.99
C PHE A 77 10.60 5.24 -12.49
N ASP A 78 11.22 4.25 -13.14
CA ASP A 78 12.49 4.46 -13.85
C ASP A 78 12.29 5.11 -15.23
N ASN A 79 13.40 5.38 -15.92
CA ASN A 79 13.38 5.98 -17.27
C ASN A 79 12.70 5.09 -18.33
N HIS A 80 12.40 3.83 -18.01
CA HIS A 80 11.69 2.88 -18.87
C HIS A 80 10.23 2.73 -18.42
N HIS A 81 9.74 3.61 -17.56
CA HIS A 81 8.38 3.60 -17.01
C HIS A 81 8.03 2.34 -16.21
N ARG A 82 9.03 1.68 -15.61
CA ARG A 82 8.81 0.53 -14.71
C ARG A 82 8.69 1.01 -13.28
N LEU A 83 7.75 0.45 -12.52
CA LEU A 83 7.62 0.72 -11.09
C LEU A 83 8.83 0.14 -10.35
N ILE A 84 9.49 0.97 -9.55
CA ILE A 84 10.70 0.61 -8.81
C ILE A 84 10.66 1.08 -7.35
N VAL A 85 11.39 0.35 -6.50
CA VAL A 85 11.85 0.85 -5.20
C VAL A 85 13.30 1.26 -5.33
N LYS A 86 13.60 2.54 -5.09
CA LYS A 86 14.94 3.11 -5.19
C LYS A 86 15.47 3.45 -3.80
N ASP A 87 16.51 2.76 -3.36
CA ASP A 87 17.26 3.12 -2.16
C ASP A 87 18.19 4.31 -2.46
N TRP A 88 18.11 5.38 -1.65
CA TRP A 88 18.85 6.63 -1.88
C TRP A 88 20.22 6.67 -1.20
N GLY A 89 20.78 5.51 -0.84
CA GLY A 89 22.01 5.43 -0.06
C GLY A 89 21.76 5.39 1.42
N SER A 90 20.77 4.60 1.81
CA SER A 90 20.43 4.47 3.21
C SER A 90 21.56 3.80 4.02
N LEU A 91 21.56 4.07 5.32
CA LEU A 91 22.61 3.55 6.22
C LEU A 91 22.54 2.03 6.36
N ILE A 92 21.33 1.47 6.44
CA ILE A 92 21.11 0.03 6.69
C ILE A 92 20.75 -0.73 5.42
N GLY A 93 20.18 -0.05 4.41
CA GLY A 93 19.75 -0.65 3.15
C GLY A 93 18.25 -0.99 3.15
N THR A 94 17.76 -1.33 1.96
CA THR A 94 16.37 -1.73 1.71
C THR A 94 16.34 -3.13 1.08
N GLN A 95 15.40 -3.98 1.52
CA GLN A 95 15.11 -5.28 0.91
C GLN A 95 13.70 -5.27 0.31
N VAL A 96 13.54 -5.88 -0.86
CA VAL A 96 12.22 -6.18 -1.42
C VAL A 96 12.08 -7.69 -1.56
N THR A 97 10.95 -8.23 -1.12
CA THR A 97 10.62 -9.65 -1.23
C THR A 97 9.34 -9.86 -2.03
N TYR A 98 9.27 -10.97 -2.76
CA TYR A 98 8.13 -11.39 -3.57
C TYR A 98 7.65 -12.74 -3.06
N ASN A 99 6.43 -12.78 -2.50
CA ASN A 99 5.92 -13.94 -1.75
C ASN A 99 6.92 -14.46 -0.69
N GLY A 100 7.61 -13.55 0.01
CA GLY A 100 8.59 -13.89 1.05
C GLY A 100 10.00 -14.26 0.54
N GLU A 101 10.20 -14.36 -0.77
CA GLU A 101 11.53 -14.58 -1.37
C GLU A 101 12.19 -13.25 -1.73
N GLY A 102 13.43 -13.00 -1.29
CA GLY A 102 14.19 -11.82 -1.71
C GLY A 102 15.70 -12.04 -1.62
N GLU A 103 16.45 -11.12 -2.21
CA GLU A 103 17.90 -11.24 -2.43
C GLU A 103 18.73 -10.48 -1.38
N GLY A 104 18.18 -10.39 -0.15
CA GLY A 104 18.77 -9.64 0.97
C GLY A 104 18.71 -8.12 0.84
N THR A 105 19.21 -7.45 1.87
CA THR A 105 19.25 -5.99 1.98
C THR A 105 20.32 -5.37 1.09
N ARG A 106 19.97 -4.33 0.33
CA ARG A 106 20.90 -3.62 -0.58
C ARG A 106 20.82 -2.11 -0.40
N ARG A 107 21.94 -1.42 -0.67
CA ARG A 107 22.09 0.05 -0.60
C ARG A 107 22.36 0.62 -1.98
N HIS A 108 21.93 1.87 -2.22
CA HIS A 108 22.08 2.53 -3.52
C HIS A 108 21.57 1.68 -4.69
N PHE A 109 20.52 0.91 -4.45
CA PHE A 109 20.03 -0.12 -5.36
C PHE A 109 18.60 0.17 -5.81
N GLN A 110 18.24 -0.34 -6.99
CA GLN A 110 16.91 -0.19 -7.57
C GLN A 110 16.29 -1.57 -7.78
N TRP A 111 15.18 -1.82 -7.10
CA TRP A 111 14.37 -3.03 -7.26
C TRP A 111 13.25 -2.76 -8.25
N ILE A 112 13.09 -3.60 -9.27
CA ILE A 112 11.96 -3.51 -10.22
C ILE A 112 10.78 -4.27 -9.64
N ILE A 113 9.73 -3.55 -9.28
CA ILE A 113 8.51 -4.07 -8.65
C ILE A 113 7.55 -4.64 -9.69
N GLY A 114 7.50 -4.02 -10.87
CA GLY A 114 6.68 -4.46 -12.00
C GLY A 114 7.45 -4.31 -13.31
N GLY A 115 7.48 -5.37 -14.12
CA GLY A 115 8.16 -5.33 -15.41
C GLY A 115 8.39 -6.67 -16.13
N HIS A 116 8.16 -7.81 -15.47
CA HIS A 116 8.22 -9.16 -16.06
C HIS A 116 7.47 -10.13 -15.13
N ASP A 117 7.14 -11.38 -15.56
CA ASP A 117 6.23 -12.43 -15.00
C ASP A 117 5.96 -12.53 -13.48
N ILE A 118 6.75 -11.84 -12.66
CA ILE A 118 6.66 -11.67 -11.20
C ILE A 118 5.25 -11.20 -10.76
N PRO A 119 4.64 -10.08 -11.23
CA PRO A 119 3.29 -9.70 -10.79
C PRO A 119 2.17 -10.62 -11.31
N GLN A 120 2.44 -11.47 -12.31
CA GLN A 120 1.43 -12.41 -12.82
C GLN A 120 1.30 -13.66 -11.94
N ARG A 121 2.33 -13.97 -11.13
CA ARG A 121 2.37 -15.18 -10.27
C ARG A 121 2.52 -14.87 -8.78
N LYS A 122 3.16 -13.74 -8.43
CA LYS A 122 3.41 -13.32 -7.04
C LYS A 122 2.29 -12.36 -6.63
N LYS A 123 1.63 -12.66 -5.51
CA LYS A 123 0.49 -11.89 -4.99
C LYS A 123 0.94 -10.81 -4.01
N ASN A 124 2.04 -11.07 -3.30
CA ASN A 124 2.52 -10.23 -2.22
C ASN A 124 3.91 -9.70 -2.57
N ILE A 125 4.06 -8.38 -2.51
CA ILE A 125 5.34 -7.69 -2.62
C ILE A 125 5.52 -6.97 -1.29
N ILE A 126 6.60 -7.29 -0.57
CA ILE A 126 6.86 -6.70 0.75
C ILE A 126 8.19 -5.97 0.70
N ILE A 127 8.20 -4.70 1.10
CA ILE A 127 9.39 -3.86 1.21
C ILE A 127 9.80 -3.80 2.68
N THR A 128 10.96 -4.33 3.01
CA THR A 128 11.49 -4.34 4.38
C THR A 128 12.69 -3.41 4.49
N VAL A 129 12.70 -2.58 5.53
CA VAL A 129 13.77 -1.60 5.77
C VAL A 129 14.52 -1.89 7.06
N GLN A 130 13.81 -2.37 8.07
CA GLN A 130 14.35 -2.78 9.37
C GLN A 130 13.43 -3.86 9.94
N ASP A 131 13.93 -4.75 10.80
CA ASP A 131 13.19 -5.95 11.23
C ASP A 131 11.96 -5.72 12.16
N PRO A 132 11.40 -4.50 12.30
CA PRO A 132 9.94 -4.42 12.51
C PRO A 132 9.18 -3.62 11.45
N ILE A 133 9.85 -2.99 10.49
CA ILE A 133 9.24 -2.10 9.49
C ILE A 133 9.24 -2.76 8.11
N SER A 134 8.04 -3.18 7.70
CA SER A 134 7.72 -3.74 6.39
C SER A 134 6.45 -3.12 5.81
N PHE A 135 6.39 -2.95 4.49
CA PHE A 135 5.25 -2.41 3.73
C PHE A 135 4.79 -3.37 2.65
#